data_AF-V7P9Q5-F1
#
_entry.id   AF-V7P9Q5-F1
#
_cell.length_a   1.000
_cell.length_b   1.000
_cell.length_c   1.000
_cell.angle_alpha   90.00
_cell.angle_beta   90.00
_cell.angle_gamma   90.00
#
_symmetry.space_group_name_H-M   'P 1'
#
loop_
_entity.id
_entity.type
_entity.pdbx_description
1 polymer ?
#
loop_
_entity_poly.entity_id
_entity_poly.type
_entity_poly.pdbx_seq_one_letter_code
_entity_poly.pdbx_strand_id
1 'polypeptide(L)'
;MHDGDYCIDVECKNDTDRLNARCLHIFDAFFKNKSAFETDANGNIYIVQYILIWLSYVLSLIESNEADNRTSFYNKYINGGDKYNKNIDDATAYKNYKDLIDKNNYILIHYVTFVLGLMEKAQIAIIV
;
A
#
# COMPACT_ATOMS: atom_id res chain seq x y z
N MET A 1 5.35 15.81 12.69
CA MET A 1 4.41 14.78 13.18
C MET A 1 5.15 13.89 14.17
N HIS A 2 4.80 13.99 15.46
CA HIS A 2 5.22 13.06 16.51
C HIS A 2 4.15 11.98 16.62
N ASP A 3 4.20 11.00 15.72
CA ASP A 3 3.33 9.83 15.77
C ASP A 3 4.16 8.67 16.27
N GLY A 4 3.70 7.99 17.33
CA GLY A 4 4.42 6.90 17.97
C GLY A 4 4.94 5.88 16.96
N ASP A 5 6.15 5.40 17.18
CA ASP A 5 6.84 4.47 16.29
C ASP A 5 6.02 3.18 16.18
N TYR A 6 5.33 2.97 15.04
CA TYR A 6 4.52 1.77 14.76
C TYR A 6 5.39 0.52 14.51
N CYS A 7 6.64 0.56 14.95
CA CYS A 7 7.72 -0.36 14.64
C CYS A 7 7.69 -1.63 15.50
N ILE A 8 6.49 -2.11 15.79
CA ILE A 8 6.28 -3.32 16.55
C ILE A 8 6.51 -4.49 15.60
N ASP A 9 7.54 -5.29 15.86
CA ASP A 9 7.94 -6.46 15.06
C ASP A 9 8.26 -6.16 13.57
N VAL A 10 8.62 -4.92 13.24
CA VAL A 10 9.06 -4.52 11.90
C VAL A 10 10.28 -3.60 11.99
N GLU A 11 11.16 -3.68 11.01
CA GLU A 11 12.31 -2.78 10.89
C GLU A 11 11.84 -1.35 10.59
N CYS A 12 12.53 -0.34 11.13
CA CYS A 12 12.23 1.09 10.99
C CYS A 12 13.50 1.95 10.88
N LYS A 13 14.47 1.51 10.07
CA LYS A 13 15.76 2.20 9.94
C LYS A 13 15.69 3.41 9.02
N ASN A 14 14.83 3.38 8.00
CA ASN A 14 14.63 4.46 7.04
C ASN A 14 13.15 4.84 6.90
N ASP A 15 12.87 5.89 6.12
CA ASP A 15 11.50 6.39 5.92
C ASP A 15 10.58 5.38 5.26
N THR A 16 11.11 4.57 4.34
CA THR A 16 10.36 3.48 3.68
C THR A 16 10.01 2.36 4.68
N ASP A 17 10.92 2.02 5.58
CA ASP A 17 10.68 1.05 6.65
C ASP A 17 9.57 1.55 7.61
N ARG A 18 9.61 2.84 7.96
CA ARG A 18 8.56 3.48 8.79
C ARG A 18 7.22 3.57 8.08
N LEU A 19 7.22 3.83 6.77
CA LEU A 19 6.01 3.79 5.96
C LEU A 19 5.41 2.39 5.91
N ASN A 20 6.24 1.35 5.79
CA ASN A 20 5.81 -0.04 5.89
C ASN A 20 5.15 -0.32 7.23
N ALA A 21 5.75 0.10 8.34
CA ALA A 21 5.18 -0.07 9.68
C ALA A 21 3.79 0.58 9.81
N ARG A 22 3.63 1.81 9.30
CA ARG A 22 2.33 2.51 9.27
C ARG A 22 1.30 1.80 8.40
N CYS A 23 1.71 1.37 7.21
CA CYS A 23 0.85 0.63 6.30
C CYS A 23 0.34 -0.65 6.98
N LEU A 24 1.24 -1.45 7.56
CA LEU A 24 0.87 -2.67 8.28
C LEU A 24 -0.09 -2.38 9.44
N HIS A 25 0.16 -1.32 10.21
CA HIS A 25 -0.74 -0.91 11.28
C HIS A 25 -2.17 -0.57 10.79
N ILE A 26 -2.28 0.13 9.66
CA ILE A 26 -3.58 0.43 9.04
C ILE A 26 -4.27 -0.88 8.63
N PHE A 27 -3.56 -1.80 8.00
CA PHE A 27 -4.12 -3.10 7.62
C PHE A 27 -4.57 -3.90 8.85
N ASP A 28 -3.78 -3.96 9.93
CA ASP A 28 -4.21 -4.61 11.18
C ASP A 28 -5.43 -3.91 11.78
N ALA A 29 -5.51 -2.58 11.76
CA ALA A 29 -6.66 -1.86 12.32
C ALA A 29 -7.99 -2.19 11.60
N PHE A 30 -7.97 -2.30 10.28
CA PHE A 30 -9.17 -2.59 9.48
C PHE A 30 -9.41 -4.08 9.25
N PHE A 31 -8.38 -4.91 9.25
CA PHE A 31 -8.41 -6.23 8.61
C PHE A 31 -7.78 -7.34 9.48
N LYS A 32 -7.52 -7.11 10.77
CA LYS A 32 -6.82 -8.07 11.65
C LYS A 32 -7.53 -9.42 11.88
N ASN A 33 -8.84 -9.49 11.68
CA ASN A 33 -9.58 -10.74 11.87
C ASN A 33 -10.58 -10.97 10.74
N LYS A 34 -11.04 -12.22 10.60
CA LYS A 34 -11.99 -12.65 9.57
C LYS A 34 -13.23 -11.76 9.48
N SER A 35 -13.87 -11.40 10.60
CA SER A 35 -15.10 -10.61 10.58
C SER A 35 -14.88 -9.22 9.96
N ALA A 36 -13.81 -8.54 10.36
CA ALA A 36 -13.44 -7.24 9.80
C ALA A 36 -13.00 -7.39 8.34
N PHE A 37 -12.27 -8.46 8.03
CA PHE A 37 -11.84 -8.77 6.67
C PHE A 37 -13.01 -9.02 5.71
N GLU A 38 -14.00 -9.80 6.13
CA GLU A 38 -15.19 -10.14 5.33
C GLU A 38 -16.14 -8.95 5.19
N THR A 39 -16.27 -8.10 6.20
CA THR A 39 -17.18 -6.95 6.17
C THR A 39 -16.55 -5.75 5.48
N ASP A 40 -15.28 -5.46 5.74
CA ASP A 40 -14.62 -4.24 5.29
C ASP A 40 -13.81 -4.47 4.00
N ALA A 41 -12.95 -5.49 3.94
CA ALA A 41 -12.19 -5.74 2.70
C ALA A 41 -13.06 -6.36 1.59
N ASN A 42 -13.92 -7.31 1.96
CA ASN A 42 -14.82 -7.99 1.03
C ASN A 42 -16.12 -7.22 0.80
N GLY A 43 -16.71 -6.66 1.86
CA GLY A 43 -17.94 -5.88 1.77
C GLY A 43 -17.74 -4.42 1.34
N ASN A 44 -16.53 -3.86 1.48
CA ASN A 44 -16.23 -2.48 1.10
C ASN A 44 -14.82 -2.31 0.50
N ILE A 45 -14.65 -2.83 -0.72
CA ILE A 45 -13.39 -2.75 -1.47
C ILE A 45 -12.83 -1.32 -1.59
N TYR A 46 -13.67 -0.28 -1.49
CA TYR A 46 -13.23 1.11 -1.55
C TYR A 46 -12.24 1.45 -0.43
N ILE A 47 -12.38 0.89 0.78
CA ILE A 47 -11.43 1.14 1.88
C ILE A 47 -10.03 0.70 1.47
N VAL A 48 -9.91 -0.48 0.87
CA VAL A 48 -8.64 -1.02 0.37
C VAL A 48 -8.08 -0.12 -0.73
N GLN A 49 -8.92 0.30 -1.68
CA GLN A 49 -8.52 1.19 -2.75
C GLN A 49 -8.00 2.54 -2.21
N TYR A 50 -8.67 3.12 -1.22
CA TYR A 50 -8.22 4.37 -0.57
C TYR A 50 -6.87 4.20 0.13
N ILE A 51 -6.66 3.08 0.84
CA ILE A 51 -5.37 2.77 1.48
C ILE A 51 -4.27 2.68 0.42
N LEU A 52 -4.53 2.02 -0.72
CA LEU A 52 -3.55 1.88 -1.80
C LEU A 52 -3.28 3.19 -2.56
N ILE A 53 -4.30 4.03 -2.75
CA ILE A 53 -4.12 5.38 -3.32
C ILE A 53 -3.24 6.22 -2.40
N TRP A 54 -3.54 6.23 -1.09
CA TRP A 54 -2.74 6.94 -0.10
C TRP A 54 -1.30 6.45 -0.09
N LEU A 55 -1.09 5.13 -0.07
CA LEU A 55 0.24 4.53 -0.07
C LEU A 55 1.02 4.90 -1.34
N SER A 56 0.39 4.80 -2.51
CA SER A 56 1.00 5.16 -3.81
C SER A 56 1.38 6.63 -3.87
N TYR A 57 0.52 7.51 -3.35
CA TYR A 57 0.80 8.94 -3.23
C TYR A 57 2.00 9.21 -2.32
N VAL A 58 2.04 8.65 -1.10
CA VAL A 58 3.16 8.86 -0.18
C VAL A 58 4.47 8.34 -0.78
N LEU A 59 4.46 7.18 -1.43
CA LEU A 59 5.63 6.63 -2.13
C LEU A 59 6.12 7.51 -3.28
N SER A 60 5.22 8.26 -3.93
CA SER A 60 5.58 9.23 -4.99
C SER A 60 6.29 10.47 -4.44
N LEU A 61 6.17 10.75 -3.14
CA LEU A 61 6.80 11.88 -2.48
C LEU A 61 8.17 11.54 -1.87
N ILE A 62 8.51 10.26 -1.74
CA ILE A 62 9.79 9.83 -1.19
C ILE A 62 10.89 10.05 -2.24
N GLU A 63 11.89 10.85 -1.92
CA GLU A 63 13.10 10.94 -2.73
C GLU A 63 13.90 9.64 -2.60
N SER A 64 14.21 8.99 -3.72
CA SER A 64 15.00 7.77 -3.72
C SER A 64 15.81 7.63 -5.01
N ASN A 65 16.89 6.85 -4.92
CA ASN A 65 17.79 6.55 -6.04
C ASN A 65 17.27 5.39 -6.90
N GLU A 66 16.14 4.79 -6.54
CA GLU A 66 15.53 3.67 -7.24
C GLU A 66 14.60 4.15 -8.34
N ALA A 67 14.51 3.37 -9.43
CA ALA A 67 13.73 3.73 -10.61
C ALA A 67 12.20 3.82 -10.33
N ASP A 68 11.70 3.09 -9.33
CA ASP A 68 10.29 3.15 -8.91
C ASP A 68 10.12 2.68 -7.46
N ASN A 69 9.93 3.65 -6.54
CA ASN A 69 9.69 3.39 -5.12
C ASN A 69 8.52 2.45 -4.85
N ARG A 70 7.49 2.44 -5.71
CA ARG A 70 6.29 1.64 -5.48
C ARG A 70 6.55 0.18 -5.76
N THR A 71 7.22 -0.09 -6.88
CA THR A 71 7.67 -1.44 -7.25
C THR A 71 8.64 -1.99 -6.21
N SER A 72 9.61 -1.18 -5.76
CA SER A 72 10.56 -1.58 -4.73
C SER A 72 9.90 -1.84 -3.37
N PHE A 73 8.98 -0.96 -2.94
CA PHE A 73 8.21 -1.15 -1.71
C PHE A 73 7.41 -2.45 -1.75
N TYR A 74 6.69 -2.69 -2.85
CA TYR A 74 5.93 -3.92 -3.04
C TYR A 74 6.83 -5.15 -2.94
N ASN A 75 7.95 -5.17 -3.66
CA ASN A 75 8.86 -6.31 -3.65
C ASN A 75 9.48 -6.57 -2.28
N LYS A 76 9.95 -5.51 -1.60
CA LYS A 76 10.63 -5.62 -0.30
C LYS A 76 9.67 -6.04 0.82
N TYR A 77 8.53 -5.37 0.97
CA TYR A 77 7.68 -5.56 2.15
C TYR A 77 6.44 -6.39 1.89
N ILE A 78 5.75 -6.17 0.76
CA ILE A 78 4.48 -6.88 0.49
C ILE A 78 4.76 -8.30 0.04
N ASN A 79 5.68 -8.47 -0.92
CA ASN A 79 6.06 -9.78 -1.41
C ASN A 79 7.03 -10.49 -0.45
N GLY A 80 8.05 -9.80 0.04
CA GLY A 80 9.08 -10.36 0.91
C GLY A 80 8.77 -10.39 2.41
N GLY A 81 7.72 -9.71 2.88
CA GLY A 81 7.44 -9.56 4.31
C GLY A 81 6.46 -10.60 4.87
N ASP A 82 6.88 -11.32 5.90
CA ASP A 82 6.08 -12.38 6.54
C ASP A 82 4.71 -11.91 7.05
N LYS A 83 4.63 -10.65 7.51
CA LYS A 83 3.39 -10.08 8.08
C LYS A 83 2.28 -9.94 7.03
N TYR A 84 2.60 -9.54 5.79
CA TYR A 84 1.61 -9.43 4.71
C TYR A 84 1.17 -10.78 4.14
N ASN A 85 2.05 -11.78 4.26
CA ASN A 85 1.83 -13.15 3.77
C ASN A 85 1.13 -14.04 4.81
N LYS A 86 1.03 -13.59 6.07
CA LYS A 86 0.39 -14.35 7.14
C LYS A 86 -1.09 -14.58 6.84
N ASN A 87 -1.50 -15.85 6.84
CA ASN A 87 -2.88 -16.21 6.60
C ASN A 87 -3.81 -15.63 7.68
N ILE A 88 -4.97 -15.17 7.23
CA ILE A 88 -6.10 -14.79 8.05
C ILE A 88 -7.02 -16.01 8.08
N ASP A 89 -7.08 -16.66 9.25
CA ASP A 89 -7.80 -17.92 9.41
C ASP A 89 -9.26 -17.82 8.93
N ASP A 90 -9.69 -18.86 8.22
CA ASP A 90 -11.05 -19.05 7.71
C ASP A 90 -11.58 -17.98 6.73
N ALA A 91 -10.74 -17.09 6.20
CA ALA A 91 -11.12 -16.12 5.17
C ALA A 91 -11.23 -16.79 3.78
N THR A 92 -12.36 -16.59 3.09
CA THR A 92 -12.68 -17.31 1.83
C THR A 92 -12.26 -16.59 0.55
N ALA A 93 -12.29 -15.25 0.54
CA ALA A 93 -12.05 -14.47 -0.69
C ALA A 93 -10.61 -13.97 -0.85
N TYR A 94 -9.90 -13.71 0.25
CA TYR A 94 -8.47 -13.41 0.26
C TYR A 94 -7.83 -14.05 1.48
N LYS A 95 -6.64 -14.62 1.31
CA LYS A 95 -6.01 -15.43 2.36
C LYS A 95 -5.19 -14.59 3.31
N ASN A 96 -4.68 -13.45 2.85
CA ASN A 96 -3.80 -12.56 3.59
C ASN A 96 -3.82 -11.14 2.98
N TYR A 97 -3.05 -10.21 3.55
CA TYR A 97 -2.98 -8.84 3.06
C TYR A 97 -2.35 -8.74 1.67
N LYS A 98 -1.35 -9.59 1.38
CA LYS A 98 -0.74 -9.64 0.06
C LYS A 98 -1.75 -9.99 -1.03
N ASP A 99 -2.57 -11.02 -0.84
CA ASP A 99 -3.62 -11.42 -1.80
C ASP A 99 -4.61 -10.28 -2.09
N LEU A 100 -4.93 -9.49 -1.07
CA LEU A 100 -5.80 -8.32 -1.20
C LEU A 100 -5.15 -7.20 -2.01
N ILE A 101 -3.87 -6.94 -1.75
CA ILE A 101 -3.07 -5.93 -2.47
C ILE A 101 -2.85 -6.37 -3.92
N ASP A 102 -2.52 -7.63 -4.17
CA ASP A 102 -2.24 -8.18 -5.51
C ASP A 102 -3.42 -7.97 -6.46
N LYS A 103 -4.64 -8.21 -5.99
CA LYS A 103 -5.86 -7.98 -6.78
C LYS A 103 -6.14 -6.50 -7.06
N ASN A 104 -5.57 -5.59 -6.28
CA ASN A 104 -5.72 -4.14 -6.44
C ASN A 104 -4.40 -3.44 -6.82
N ASN A 105 -3.39 -4.22 -7.24
CA ASN A 105 -2.02 -3.73 -7.43
C ASN A 105 -1.94 -2.65 -8.54
N TYR A 106 -2.91 -2.65 -9.45
CA TYR A 106 -3.04 -1.60 -10.46
C TYR A 106 -3.13 -0.19 -9.84
N ILE A 107 -3.74 -0.05 -8.66
CA ILE A 107 -3.83 1.22 -7.93
C ILE A 107 -2.46 1.62 -7.40
N LEU A 108 -1.78 0.67 -6.78
CA LEU A 108 -0.47 0.91 -6.19
C LEU A 108 0.55 1.29 -7.26
N ILE A 109 0.68 0.51 -8.34
CA ILE A 109 1.77 0.66 -9.31
C ILE A 109 1.41 1.60 -10.47
N HIS A 110 0.19 1.49 -11.01
CA HIS A 110 -0.13 2.07 -12.33
C HIS A 110 -1.02 3.32 -12.27
N TYR A 111 -1.96 3.41 -11.32
CA TYR A 111 -2.96 4.49 -11.30
C TYR A 111 -2.33 5.88 -11.13
N VAL A 112 -1.42 6.05 -10.18
CA VAL A 112 -0.73 7.34 -9.96
C VAL A 112 0.18 7.69 -11.14
N THR A 113 0.91 6.73 -11.70
CA THR A 113 1.75 6.93 -12.89
C THR A 113 0.93 7.40 -14.09
N PHE A 114 -0.25 6.81 -14.29
CA PHE A 114 -1.18 7.23 -15.34
C PHE A 114 -1.66 8.68 -15.13
N VAL A 115 -2.08 9.03 -13.91
CA VAL A 115 -2.52 10.40 -13.59
C VAL A 115 -1.39 11.42 -13.74
N LEU A 116 -0.19 11.14 -13.24
CA LEU A 116 0.99 12.00 -13.42
C LEU A 116 1.31 12.19 -14.90
N GLY A 117 1.33 11.12 -15.69
CA GLY A 117 1.56 11.19 -17.13
C GLY A 117 0.47 11.96 -17.89
N LEU A 118 -0.79 11.93 -17.42
CA LEU A 118 -1.84 12.81 -17.96
C LEU A 118 -1.61 14.27 -17.58
N MET A 119 -1.18 14.57 -16.35
CA MET A 119 -0.91 15.94 -15.91
C MET A 119 0.28 16.56 -16.64
N GLU A 120 1.37 15.81 -16.87
CA GLU A 120 2.51 16.27 -17.66
C GLU A 120 2.10 16.58 -19.11
N LYS A 121 1.33 15.67 -19.74
CA LYS A 121 0.82 15.88 -21.10
C LYS A 121 -0.11 17.09 -21.19
N ALA A 122 -0.94 17.32 -20.16
CA ALA A 122 -1.84 18.46 -20.09
C ALA A 122 -1.09 19.80 -19.89
N GLN A 123 -0.02 19.82 -19.09
CA GLN A 123 0.84 21.00 -18.95
C GLN A 123 1.55 21.36 -20.26
N ILE A 124 2.05 20.35 -21.00
CA ILE A 124 2.65 20.55 -22.33
C ILE A 124 1.62 21.15 -23.30
N ALA A 125 0.36 20.69 -23.25
CA ALA A 125 -0.71 21.18 -24.13
C ALA A 125 -1.15 22.63 -23.86
N ILE A 126 -0.80 23.23 -22.72
CA ILE A 126 -1.13 24.63 -22.37
C ILE A 126 -0.01 25.60 -22.79
N ILE A 127 1.20 25.10 -23.08
CA ILE A 127 2.37 25.91 -23.41
C ILE A 127 2.60 26.01 -24.94
N VAL A 128 1.80 25.33 -25.77
CA VAL A 128 1.88 25.33 -27.25
C VAL A 128 0.71 26.08 -27.87
#